data_AF-A0A7D9NLB4-F1
#
_entry.id   AF-A0A7D9NLB4-F1
#
_cell.length_a   1.000
_cell.length_b   1.000
_cell.length_c   1.000
_cell.angle_alpha   90.00
_cell.angle_beta   90.00
_cell.angle_gamma   90.00
#
_symmetry.space_group_name_H-M   'P 1'
#
loop_
_entity.id
_entity.type
_entity.pdbx_description
1 polymer ?
#
loop_
_entity_poly.entity_id
_entity_poly.type
_entity_poly.pdbx_seq_one_letter_code
_entity_poly.pdbx_strand_id
1 'polypeptide(L)'
;MFKERSGYVNEITAMQKKIEKESQVKVNLEAQILAKLQEKMTSDKAAKYSSLLAAKLQKQTLELEINCSKVENETAQISLEINHSLSRMKALQKTLVDLDKNIEDTNDLISQSQNEITKRTLAIERKQATINLFSKQIEATIAQTGGKEVGPLEIQITALTKQIDECNSEIMSLQQYWLRLQTEMVNLTKQREEQDASVEMLRRELTILQQKKIRTENEIEQEKNEQKDIEHHMRNLKNDMVRLNMLLSKNSSTKEQLQQNNQLMESEFMRSLREAERESIEMQENLRNLQEEKERILHSLVETEHQIMLWEKKIQLAKEMRNAVDSEIGQGDIQAMKAEIHRMQIRHSQLMKQQEKMICDMEAVVSRRETIARRGQGQSEKNKKQLTVSDFRRKLQDLRKKIKEIQKNTEECTDTIADLEDTQESLTAAIAEKQHNISTMKQDFSSTAAEIEQLQEKKRQNLLQIVSYQTRLKHLQAVKDGKYKPLCSTWQALEAEQHKQESRIHTISTIIHQIQQEYPQFQSDLHSISLAFEAHTGSQTDTSERAP
;
A
#
# COMPACT_ATOMS: atom_id res chain seq x y z
N MET A 1 -66.06 39.91 28.02
CA MET A 1 -66.71 38.67 28.54
C MET A 1 -66.94 37.56 27.50
N PHE A 2 -67.80 37.66 26.47
CA PHE A 2 -67.98 36.51 25.52
C PHE A 2 -66.81 36.30 24.54
N LYS A 3 -66.13 37.37 24.07
CA LYS A 3 -64.97 37.26 23.16
C LYS A 3 -63.71 36.70 23.83
N GLU A 4 -63.41 37.11 25.07
CA GLU A 4 -62.25 36.57 25.84
C GLU A 4 -62.45 35.09 26.16
N ARG A 5 -63.66 34.69 26.56
CA ARG A 5 -64.00 33.28 26.83
C ARG A 5 -63.84 32.41 25.59
N SER A 6 -64.18 32.92 24.40
CA SER A 6 -63.95 32.24 23.12
C SER A 6 -62.45 32.14 22.77
N GLY A 7 -61.65 33.15 23.09
CA GLY A 7 -60.19 33.13 22.90
C GLY A 7 -59.52 32.06 23.76
N TYR A 8 -59.85 32.01 25.06
CA TYR A 8 -59.35 30.98 25.97
C TYR A 8 -59.75 29.56 25.57
N VAL A 9 -60.98 29.36 25.07
CA VAL A 9 -61.41 28.05 24.55
C VAL A 9 -60.60 27.65 23.32
N ASN A 10 -60.34 28.58 22.39
CA ASN A 10 -59.52 28.30 21.21
C ASN A 10 -58.07 27.96 21.57
N GLU A 11 -57.46 28.67 22.52
CA GLU A 11 -56.12 28.35 23.02
C GLU A 11 -56.07 26.96 23.70
N ILE A 12 -57.08 26.63 24.52
CA ILE A 12 -57.19 25.30 25.14
C ILE A 12 -57.30 24.22 24.07
N THR A 13 -58.12 24.40 23.02
CA THR A 13 -58.22 23.41 21.94
C THR A 13 -56.94 23.28 21.11
N ALA A 14 -56.20 24.38 20.92
CA ALA A 14 -54.90 24.35 20.25
C ALA A 14 -53.84 23.63 21.08
N MET A 15 -53.83 23.85 22.40
CA MET A 15 -52.96 23.15 23.34
C MET A 15 -53.33 21.66 23.43
N GLN A 16 -54.61 21.31 23.45
CA GLN A 16 -55.07 19.91 23.39
C GLN A 16 -54.59 19.22 22.11
N LYS A 17 -54.71 19.88 20.94
CA LYS A 17 -54.18 19.34 19.67
C LYS A 17 -52.65 19.19 19.66
N LYS A 18 -51.92 20.10 20.32
CA LYS A 18 -50.46 19.96 20.47
C LYS A 18 -50.11 18.78 21.37
N ILE A 19 -50.79 18.64 22.51
CA ILE A 19 -50.61 17.52 23.44
C ILE A 19 -50.94 16.19 22.74
N GLU A 20 -52.00 16.14 21.94
CA GLU A 20 -52.38 14.96 21.18
C GLU A 20 -51.34 14.60 20.10
N LYS A 21 -50.80 15.60 19.39
CA LYS A 21 -49.68 15.39 18.45
C LYS A 21 -48.42 14.89 19.15
N GLU A 22 -48.04 15.49 20.28
CA GLU A 22 -46.88 15.05 21.06
C GLU A 22 -47.10 13.65 21.65
N SER A 23 -48.31 13.33 22.10
CA SER A 23 -48.69 11.99 22.54
C SER A 23 -48.56 10.97 21.41
N GLN A 24 -49.00 11.32 20.19
CA GLN A 24 -48.85 10.45 19.03
C GLN A 24 -47.37 10.24 18.64
N VAL A 25 -46.56 11.29 18.70
CA VAL A 25 -45.11 11.20 18.47
C VAL A 25 -44.46 10.31 19.53
N LYS A 26 -44.84 10.45 20.80
CA LYS A 26 -44.36 9.59 21.89
C LYS A 26 -44.72 8.12 21.65
N VAL A 27 -45.98 7.82 21.31
CA VAL A 27 -46.42 6.44 21.00
C VAL A 27 -45.65 5.87 19.80
N ASN A 28 -45.42 6.67 18.76
CA ASN A 28 -44.65 6.25 17.60
C ASN A 28 -43.18 5.97 17.96
N LEU A 29 -42.56 6.80 18.80
CA LEU A 29 -41.19 6.58 19.29
C LEU A 29 -41.09 5.35 20.19
N GLU A 30 -42.04 5.13 21.09
CA GLU A 30 -42.11 3.93 21.92
C GLU A 30 -42.25 2.67 21.06
N ALA A 31 -43.09 2.71 20.01
CA ALA A 31 -43.22 1.61 19.05
C ALA A 31 -41.91 1.35 18.29
N GLN A 32 -41.17 2.40 17.88
CA GLN A 32 -39.87 2.26 17.23
C GLN A 32 -38.80 1.69 18.17
N ILE A 33 -38.79 2.12 19.44
CA ILE A 33 -37.88 1.59 20.47
C ILE A 33 -38.15 0.10 20.70
N LEU A 34 -39.43 -0.29 20.84
CA LEU A 34 -39.82 -1.70 20.97
C LEU A 34 -39.41 -2.54 19.77
N ALA A 35 -39.63 -2.04 18.55
CA ALA A 35 -39.20 -2.72 17.32
C ALA A 35 -37.68 -2.91 17.28
N LYS A 36 -36.90 -1.88 17.65
CA LYS A 36 -35.43 -1.95 17.71
C LYS A 36 -34.92 -2.88 18.80
N LEU A 37 -35.59 -2.95 19.95
CA LEU A 37 -35.26 -3.91 21.02
C LEU A 37 -35.53 -5.34 20.56
N GLN A 38 -36.65 -5.57 19.87
CA GLN A 38 -36.97 -6.88 19.32
C GLN A 38 -35.95 -7.31 18.26
N GLU A 39 -35.56 -6.41 17.36
CA GLU A 39 -34.51 -6.64 16.36
C GLU A 39 -33.17 -7.03 17.01
N LYS A 40 -32.73 -6.29 18.05
CA LYS A 40 -31.52 -6.63 18.81
C LYS A 40 -31.62 -8.00 19.48
N MET A 41 -32.74 -8.32 20.11
CA MET A 41 -32.95 -9.63 20.73
C MET A 41 -32.93 -10.78 19.71
N THR A 42 -33.45 -10.56 18.50
CA THR A 42 -33.35 -11.55 17.42
C THR A 42 -31.94 -11.70 16.89
N SER A 43 -31.21 -10.59 16.74
CA SER A 43 -29.80 -10.58 16.34
C SER A 43 -28.92 -11.30 17.37
N ASP A 44 -29.13 -11.05 18.67
CA ASP A 44 -28.38 -11.71 19.75
C ASP A 44 -28.64 -13.21 19.79
N LYS A 45 -29.89 -13.64 19.56
CA LYS A 45 -30.21 -15.07 19.41
C LYS A 45 -29.50 -15.66 18.19
N ALA A 46 -29.55 -15.00 17.04
CA ALA A 46 -28.87 -15.45 15.82
C ALA A 46 -27.35 -15.54 16.00
N ALA A 47 -26.74 -14.57 16.69
CA ALA A 47 -25.31 -14.57 17.03
C ALA A 47 -24.94 -15.75 17.95
N LYS A 48 -25.75 -16.01 18.99
CA LYS A 48 -25.56 -17.16 19.88
C LYS A 48 -25.68 -18.50 19.14
N TYR A 49 -26.69 -18.65 18.28
CA TYR A 49 -26.83 -19.84 17.45
C TYR A 49 -25.66 -20.02 16.47
N SER A 50 -25.18 -18.93 15.86
CA SER A 50 -24.02 -18.96 14.96
C SER A 50 -22.74 -19.36 15.70
N SER A 51 -22.53 -18.85 16.92
CA SER A 51 -21.40 -19.24 17.77
C SER A 51 -21.45 -20.72 18.17
N LEU A 52 -22.63 -21.23 18.55
CA LEU A 52 -22.82 -22.66 18.86
C LEU A 52 -22.56 -23.54 17.63
N LEU A 53 -23.03 -23.13 16.45
CA LEU A 53 -22.78 -23.85 15.21
C LEU A 53 -21.29 -23.83 14.85
N ALA A 54 -20.62 -22.69 14.99
CA ALA A 54 -19.18 -22.57 14.76
C ALA A 54 -18.37 -23.47 15.72
N ALA A 55 -18.73 -23.53 17.00
CA ALA A 55 -18.10 -24.42 17.96
C ALA A 55 -18.32 -25.91 17.61
N LYS A 56 -19.52 -26.27 17.15
CA LYS A 56 -19.83 -27.63 16.67
C LYS A 56 -19.00 -27.98 15.43
N LEU A 57 -18.89 -27.06 14.47
CA LEU A 57 -18.09 -27.24 13.27
C LEU A 57 -16.60 -27.38 13.62
N GLN A 58 -16.06 -26.54 14.51
CA GLN A 58 -14.68 -26.67 14.98
C GLN A 58 -14.39 -28.04 15.61
N LYS A 59 -15.31 -28.54 16.44
CA LYS A 59 -15.19 -29.87 17.02
C LYS A 59 -15.19 -30.97 15.95
N GLN A 60 -16.08 -30.88 14.96
CA GLN A 60 -16.12 -31.82 13.84
C GLN A 60 -14.86 -31.77 12.98
N THR A 61 -14.33 -30.57 12.71
CA THR A 61 -13.06 -30.41 11.99
C THR A 61 -11.91 -31.06 12.73
N LEU A 62 -11.81 -30.85 14.04
CA LEU A 62 -10.76 -31.45 14.87
C LEU A 62 -10.90 -32.98 14.95
N GLU A 63 -12.12 -33.51 15.04
CA GLU A 63 -12.37 -34.96 14.97
C GLU A 63 -11.95 -35.56 13.61
N LEU A 64 -12.27 -34.86 12.50
CA LEU A 64 -11.85 -35.28 11.17
C LEU A 64 -10.32 -35.21 10.99
N GLU A 65 -9.67 -34.18 11.52
CA GLU A 65 -8.22 -34.03 11.48
C GLU A 65 -7.52 -35.17 12.25
N ILE A 66 -8.00 -35.50 13.45
CA ILE A 66 -7.51 -36.66 14.21
C ILE A 66 -7.69 -37.96 13.41
N ASN A 67 -8.84 -38.13 12.75
CA ASN A 67 -9.08 -39.32 11.94
C ASN A 67 -8.18 -39.37 10.70
N CYS A 68 -7.92 -38.25 10.04
CA CYS A 68 -6.94 -38.18 8.94
C CYS A 68 -5.55 -38.60 9.43
N SER A 69 -5.09 -38.07 10.57
CA SER A 69 -3.80 -38.47 11.14
C SER A 69 -3.73 -39.96 11.49
N LYS A 70 -4.83 -40.57 11.95
CA LYS A 70 -4.91 -42.02 12.18
C LYS A 70 -4.77 -42.81 10.88
N VAL A 71 -5.52 -42.42 9.84
CA VAL A 71 -5.48 -43.08 8.52
C VAL A 71 -4.10 -42.93 7.87
N GLU A 72 -3.46 -41.77 8.01
CA GLU A 72 -2.08 -41.54 7.54
C GLU A 72 -1.09 -42.47 8.25
N ASN A 73 -1.21 -42.60 9.58
CA ASN A 73 -0.37 -43.53 10.34
C ASN A 73 -0.61 -45.00 9.95
N GLU A 74 -1.86 -45.41 9.77
CA GLU A 74 -2.21 -46.76 9.30
C GLU A 74 -1.65 -47.01 7.89
N THR A 75 -1.72 -46.03 7.01
CA THR A 75 -1.16 -46.11 5.64
C THR A 75 0.36 -46.23 5.67
N ALA A 76 1.04 -45.47 6.53
CA ALA A 76 2.48 -45.57 6.74
C ALA A 76 2.87 -46.96 7.27
N GLN A 77 2.11 -47.49 8.23
CA GLN A 77 2.32 -48.82 8.79
C GLN A 77 2.15 -49.92 7.73
N ILE A 78 1.08 -49.88 6.94
CA ILE A 78 0.85 -50.82 5.83
C ILE A 78 1.98 -50.72 4.80
N SER A 79 2.44 -49.51 4.49
CA SER A 79 3.56 -49.30 3.56
C SER A 79 4.86 -49.93 4.08
N LEU A 80 5.14 -49.85 5.39
CA LEU A 80 6.27 -50.53 6.01
C LEU A 80 6.13 -52.06 5.92
N GLU A 81 4.94 -52.60 6.17
CA GLU A 81 4.66 -54.04 6.07
C GLU A 81 4.81 -54.57 4.64
N ILE A 82 4.38 -53.79 3.64
CA ILE A 82 4.59 -54.09 2.21
C ILE A 82 6.09 -54.12 1.91
N ASN A 83 6.84 -53.10 2.32
CA ASN A 83 8.28 -53.04 2.08
C ASN A 83 9.05 -54.19 2.75
N HIS A 84 8.66 -54.55 3.98
CA HIS A 84 9.21 -55.71 4.69
C HIS A 84 8.88 -57.01 3.93
N SER A 85 7.65 -57.18 3.46
CA SER A 85 7.22 -58.34 2.69
C SER A 85 7.95 -58.45 1.34
N LEU A 86 8.12 -57.34 0.62
CA LEU A 86 8.88 -57.28 -0.63
C LEU A 86 10.36 -57.62 -0.42
N SER A 87 10.97 -57.11 0.66
CA SER A 87 12.35 -57.42 1.01
C SER A 87 12.52 -58.91 1.30
N ARG A 88 11.59 -59.51 2.06
CA ARG A 88 11.55 -60.94 2.32
C ARG A 88 11.35 -61.76 1.03
N MET A 89 10.45 -61.33 0.16
CA MET A 89 10.19 -61.99 -1.13
C MET A 89 11.43 -61.96 -2.02
N LYS A 90 12.15 -60.84 -2.07
CA LYS A 90 13.41 -60.72 -2.82
C LYS A 90 14.51 -61.63 -2.27
N ALA A 91 14.61 -61.75 -0.94
CA ALA A 91 15.54 -62.69 -0.31
C ALA A 91 15.19 -64.15 -0.65
N LEU A 92 13.91 -64.51 -0.58
CA LEU A 92 13.43 -65.85 -0.95
C LEU A 92 13.67 -66.15 -2.44
N GLN A 93 13.43 -65.18 -3.33
CA GLN A 93 13.72 -65.33 -4.75
C GLN A 93 15.20 -65.63 -4.99
N LYS A 94 16.09 -64.93 -4.28
CA LYS A 94 17.53 -65.19 -4.36
C LYS A 94 17.87 -66.61 -3.91
N THR A 95 17.31 -67.06 -2.77
CA THR A 95 17.53 -68.44 -2.30
C THR A 95 16.98 -69.49 -3.28
N LEU A 96 15.89 -69.18 -3.99
CA LEU A 96 15.32 -70.06 -5.01
C LEU A 96 16.29 -70.21 -6.19
N VAL A 97 16.83 -69.09 -6.69
CA VAL A 97 17.84 -69.09 -7.77
C VAL A 97 19.10 -69.84 -7.36
N ASP A 98 19.56 -69.66 -6.11
CA ASP A 98 20.74 -70.37 -5.60
C ASP A 98 20.47 -71.90 -5.48
N LEU A 99 19.24 -72.30 -5.11
CA LEU A 99 18.84 -73.71 -5.07
C LEU A 99 18.69 -74.31 -6.47
N ASP A 100 18.10 -73.59 -7.42
CA ASP A 100 17.97 -74.04 -8.81
C ASP A 100 19.35 -74.27 -9.43
N LYS A 101 20.31 -73.39 -9.14
CA LYS A 101 21.70 -73.57 -9.55
C LYS A 101 22.34 -74.82 -8.93
N ASN A 102 22.12 -75.07 -7.64
CA ASN A 102 22.62 -76.30 -7.00
C ASN A 102 21.97 -77.57 -7.61
N ILE A 103 20.70 -77.49 -8.03
CA ILE A 103 20.02 -78.59 -8.73
C ILE A 103 20.65 -78.82 -10.11
N GLU A 104 20.97 -77.76 -10.84
CA GLU A 104 21.66 -77.83 -12.12
C GLU A 104 23.05 -78.47 -11.97
N ASP A 105 23.86 -77.98 -11.03
CA ASP A 105 25.20 -78.51 -10.73
C ASP A 105 25.17 -80.00 -10.32
N THR A 106 24.17 -80.40 -9.52
CA THR A 106 23.99 -81.81 -9.11
C THR A 106 23.51 -82.69 -10.26
N ASN A 107 22.63 -82.19 -11.13
CA ASN A 107 22.22 -82.89 -12.35
C ASN A 107 23.39 -83.10 -13.31
N ASP A 108 24.27 -82.11 -13.46
CA ASP A 108 25.50 -82.25 -14.25
C ASP A 108 26.40 -83.34 -13.70
N LEU A 109 26.59 -83.39 -12.37
CA LEU A 109 27.36 -84.44 -11.71
C LEU A 109 26.71 -85.82 -11.89
N ILE A 110 25.38 -85.91 -11.79
CA ILE A 110 24.64 -87.14 -12.06
C ILE A 110 24.85 -87.57 -13.51
N SER A 111 24.73 -86.67 -14.48
CA SER A 111 24.95 -86.97 -15.90
C SER A 111 26.38 -87.46 -16.15
N GLN A 112 27.39 -86.86 -15.52
CA GLN A 112 28.77 -87.33 -15.60
C GLN A 112 28.93 -88.73 -15.00
N SER A 113 28.33 -88.98 -13.83
CA SER A 113 28.36 -90.30 -13.19
C SER A 113 27.66 -91.37 -14.03
N GLN A 114 26.52 -91.04 -14.65
CA GLN A 114 25.76 -91.92 -15.54
C GLN A 114 26.59 -92.25 -16.81
N ASN A 115 27.29 -91.26 -17.35
CA ASN A 115 28.22 -91.46 -18.47
C ASN A 115 29.40 -92.38 -18.09
N GLU A 116 29.93 -92.26 -16.87
CA GLU A 116 30.97 -93.17 -16.38
C GLU A 116 30.43 -94.59 -16.11
N ILE A 117 29.21 -94.71 -15.56
CA ILE A 117 28.54 -96.00 -15.36
C ILE A 117 28.32 -96.69 -16.71
N THR A 118 27.77 -95.99 -17.71
CA THR A 118 27.55 -96.57 -19.05
C THR A 118 28.86 -97.03 -19.70
N LYS A 119 29.94 -96.24 -19.60
CA LYS A 119 31.28 -96.67 -20.05
C LYS A 119 31.75 -97.93 -19.34
N ARG A 120 31.58 -98.02 -18.01
CA ARG A 120 31.96 -99.20 -17.22
C ARG A 120 31.09 -100.41 -17.56
N THR A 121 29.79 -100.24 -17.75
CA THR A 121 28.87 -101.30 -18.19
C THR A 121 29.27 -101.84 -19.56
N LEU A 122 29.56 -100.97 -20.53
CA LEU A 122 30.07 -101.39 -21.85
C LEU A 122 31.39 -102.16 -21.74
N ALA A 123 32.29 -101.75 -20.83
CA ALA A 123 33.54 -102.48 -20.59
C ALA A 123 33.29 -103.86 -19.95
N ILE A 124 32.33 -103.96 -19.02
CA ILE A 124 31.91 -105.23 -18.41
C ILE A 124 31.29 -106.14 -19.47
N GLU A 125 30.39 -105.64 -20.31
CA GLU A 125 29.77 -106.40 -21.40
C GLU A 125 30.82 -106.94 -22.38
N ARG A 126 31.80 -106.11 -22.78
CA ARG A 126 32.92 -106.55 -23.61
C ARG A 126 33.73 -107.65 -22.94
N LYS A 127 34.05 -107.51 -21.65
CA LYS A 127 34.78 -108.55 -20.88
C LYS A 127 33.95 -109.82 -20.73
N GLN A 128 32.65 -109.73 -20.50
CA GLN A 128 31.75 -110.89 -20.42
C GLN A 128 31.64 -111.59 -21.78
N ALA A 129 31.59 -110.84 -22.88
CA ALA A 129 31.63 -111.39 -24.23
C ALA A 129 32.94 -112.15 -24.49
N THR A 130 34.09 -111.63 -24.04
CA THR A 130 35.37 -112.35 -24.14
C THR A 130 35.41 -113.61 -23.27
N ILE A 131 34.84 -113.59 -22.07
CA ILE A 131 34.73 -114.77 -21.21
C ILE A 131 33.86 -115.83 -21.88
N ASN A 132 32.69 -115.45 -22.40
CA ASN A 132 31.81 -116.36 -23.12
C ASN A 132 32.48 -116.95 -24.37
N LEU A 133 33.32 -116.18 -25.05
CA LEU A 133 34.11 -116.63 -26.19
C LEU A 133 35.17 -117.65 -25.76
N PHE A 134 35.88 -117.42 -24.65
CA PHE A 134 36.81 -118.39 -24.09
C PHE A 134 36.11 -119.65 -23.56
N SER A 135 34.94 -119.52 -22.91
CA SER A 135 34.11 -120.67 -22.51
C SER A 135 33.65 -121.50 -23.71
N LYS A 136 33.21 -120.84 -24.80
CA LYS A 136 32.89 -121.52 -26.06
C LYS A 136 34.11 -122.14 -26.73
N GLN A 137 35.29 -121.53 -26.65
CA GLN A 137 36.52 -122.12 -27.17
C GLN A 137 36.96 -123.36 -26.37
N ILE A 138 36.71 -123.37 -25.05
CA ILE A 138 36.94 -124.55 -24.20
C ILE A 138 35.94 -125.66 -24.56
N GLU A 139 34.66 -125.34 -24.72
CA GLU A 139 33.65 -126.31 -25.18
C GLU A 139 33.92 -126.81 -26.61
N ALA A 140 34.38 -125.93 -27.51
CA ALA A 140 34.70 -126.27 -28.90
C ALA A 140 35.98 -127.09 -29.03
N THR A 141 37.01 -126.86 -28.19
CA THR A 141 38.23 -127.69 -28.18
C THR A 141 37.98 -129.08 -27.60
N ILE A 142 37.02 -129.21 -26.67
CA ILE A 142 36.48 -130.50 -26.20
C ILE A 142 35.67 -131.21 -27.29
N ALA A 143 34.92 -130.46 -28.13
CA ALA A 143 34.14 -131.03 -29.24
C ALA A 143 34.95 -131.32 -30.52
N GLN A 144 36.00 -130.54 -30.82
CA GLN A 144 36.78 -130.61 -32.06
C GLN A 144 37.93 -131.64 -32.05
N THR A 145 38.26 -132.25 -30.92
CA THR A 145 39.20 -133.39 -30.90
C THR A 145 38.52 -134.74 -31.20
N GLY A 146 37.24 -134.72 -31.61
CA GLY A 146 36.50 -135.87 -32.15
C GLY A 146 36.79 -136.22 -33.61
N GLY A 147 38.08 -136.27 -34.00
CA GLY A 147 38.62 -136.98 -35.16
C GLY A 147 37.90 -136.88 -36.52
N LYS A 148 38.36 -135.97 -37.40
CA LYS A 148 38.62 -136.25 -38.83
C LYS A 148 39.30 -135.06 -39.53
N GLU A 149 40.34 -135.39 -40.31
CA GLU A 149 41.18 -134.48 -41.11
C GLU A 149 40.46 -134.00 -42.37
N VAL A 150 40.65 -132.74 -42.75
CA VAL A 150 40.18 -132.13 -44.01
C VAL A 150 41.39 -131.68 -44.83
N GLY A 151 41.35 -131.84 -46.16
CA GLY A 151 42.52 -131.67 -47.03
C GLY A 151 42.90 -130.20 -47.36
N PRO A 152 44.18 -129.91 -47.71
CA PRO A 152 44.74 -128.55 -47.76
C PRO A 152 44.11 -127.57 -48.75
N LEU A 153 43.58 -128.05 -49.89
CA LEU A 153 42.97 -127.21 -50.93
C LEU A 153 41.52 -126.81 -50.60
N GLU A 154 40.76 -127.68 -49.96
CA GLU A 154 39.44 -127.34 -49.42
C GLU A 154 39.58 -126.37 -48.24
N ILE A 155 40.64 -126.50 -47.43
CA ILE A 155 41.00 -125.50 -46.40
C ILE A 155 41.29 -124.13 -47.04
N GLN A 156 41.98 -124.07 -48.17
CA GLN A 156 42.33 -122.80 -48.81
C GLN A 156 41.12 -122.12 -49.48
N ILE A 157 40.25 -122.88 -50.13
CA ILE A 157 38.99 -122.36 -50.71
C ILE A 157 38.04 -121.89 -49.60
N THR A 158 37.87 -122.68 -48.53
CA THR A 158 37.04 -122.28 -47.39
C THR A 158 37.64 -121.08 -46.65
N ALA A 159 38.97 -120.97 -46.55
CA ALA A 159 39.63 -119.80 -45.96
C ALA A 159 39.44 -118.53 -46.79
N LEU A 160 39.60 -118.59 -48.11
CA LEU A 160 39.36 -117.43 -48.99
C LEU A 160 37.87 -117.05 -49.05
N THR A 161 36.97 -118.04 -49.07
CA THR A 161 35.52 -117.78 -49.01
C THR A 161 35.16 -117.12 -47.68
N LYS A 162 35.74 -117.59 -46.58
CA LYS A 162 35.57 -116.97 -45.26
C LYS A 162 36.11 -115.55 -45.20
N GLN A 163 37.27 -115.27 -45.81
CA GLN A 163 37.80 -113.90 -45.89
C GLN A 163 36.93 -112.97 -46.73
N ILE A 164 36.33 -113.47 -47.82
CA ILE A 164 35.37 -112.72 -48.65
C ILE A 164 34.10 -112.46 -47.84
N ASP A 165 33.58 -113.43 -47.11
CA ASP A 165 32.40 -113.28 -46.26
C ASP A 165 32.66 -112.31 -45.09
N GLU A 166 33.84 -112.36 -44.48
CA GLU A 166 34.30 -111.42 -43.46
C GLU A 166 34.35 -109.99 -44.04
N CYS A 167 35.01 -109.78 -45.18
CA CYS A 167 35.02 -108.48 -45.87
C CYS A 167 33.61 -107.98 -46.24
N ASN A 168 32.74 -108.86 -46.73
CA ASN A 168 31.35 -108.51 -47.04
C ASN A 168 30.56 -108.12 -45.78
N SER A 169 30.79 -108.80 -44.66
CA SER A 169 30.18 -108.46 -43.37
C SER A 169 30.67 -107.12 -42.83
N GLU A 170 31.96 -106.81 -43.01
CA GLU A 170 32.55 -105.51 -42.65
C GLU A 170 31.95 -104.39 -43.52
N ILE A 171 31.85 -104.61 -44.83
CA ILE A 171 31.22 -103.66 -45.76
C ILE A 171 29.76 -103.39 -45.36
N MET A 172 28.99 -104.44 -45.04
CA MET A 172 27.60 -104.29 -44.58
C MET A 172 27.53 -103.49 -43.27
N SER A 173 28.43 -103.75 -42.32
CA SER A 173 28.48 -103.03 -41.03
C SER A 173 28.83 -101.55 -41.22
N LEU A 174 29.75 -101.24 -42.13
CA LEU A 174 30.16 -99.86 -42.46
C LEU A 174 29.06 -99.13 -43.21
N GLN A 175 28.35 -99.79 -44.12
CA GLN A 175 27.17 -99.22 -44.79
C GLN A 175 26.05 -98.91 -43.80
N GLN A 176 25.80 -99.80 -42.84
CA GLN A 176 24.80 -99.59 -41.79
C GLN A 176 25.20 -98.44 -40.85
N TYR A 177 26.49 -98.37 -40.50
CA TYR A 177 27.04 -97.26 -39.72
C TYR A 177 26.95 -95.91 -40.47
N TRP A 178 27.28 -95.90 -41.77
CA TRP A 178 27.15 -94.73 -42.63
C TRP A 178 25.69 -94.27 -42.75
N LEU A 179 24.73 -95.17 -42.95
CA LEU A 179 23.30 -94.85 -42.97
C LEU A 179 22.83 -94.25 -41.63
N ARG A 180 23.33 -94.77 -40.50
CA ARG A 180 23.02 -94.20 -39.17
C ARG A 180 23.54 -92.77 -39.05
N LEU A 181 24.79 -92.53 -39.43
CA LEU A 181 25.41 -91.19 -39.44
C LEU A 181 24.68 -90.24 -40.39
N GLN A 182 24.28 -90.69 -41.58
CA GLN A 182 23.53 -89.88 -42.52
C GLN A 182 22.15 -89.51 -41.94
N THR A 183 21.46 -90.45 -41.29
CA THR A 183 20.18 -90.20 -40.62
C THR A 183 20.34 -89.19 -39.49
N GLU A 184 21.39 -89.32 -38.69
CA GLU A 184 21.73 -88.39 -37.61
C GLU A 184 22.04 -86.99 -38.16
N MET A 185 22.81 -86.89 -39.25
CA MET A 185 23.12 -85.62 -39.92
C MET A 185 21.86 -84.95 -40.49
N VAL A 186 20.95 -85.70 -41.10
CA VAL A 186 19.66 -85.18 -41.57
C VAL A 186 18.81 -84.67 -40.40
N ASN A 187 18.77 -85.40 -39.28
CA ASN A 187 18.03 -84.97 -38.09
C ASN A 187 18.61 -83.69 -37.48
N LEU A 188 19.94 -83.60 -37.35
CA LEU A 188 20.61 -82.39 -36.87
C LEU A 188 20.39 -81.20 -37.82
N THR A 189 20.35 -81.45 -39.13
CA THR A 189 20.06 -80.41 -40.14
C THR A 189 18.63 -79.88 -39.97
N LYS A 190 17.64 -80.76 -39.77
CA LYS A 190 16.26 -80.35 -39.48
C LYS A 190 16.15 -79.55 -38.18
N GLN A 191 16.80 -80.00 -37.11
CA GLN A 191 16.83 -79.26 -35.84
C GLN A 191 17.46 -77.87 -36.00
N ARG A 192 18.54 -77.77 -36.77
CA ARG A 192 19.16 -76.48 -37.10
C ARG A 192 18.18 -75.58 -37.85
N GLU A 193 17.48 -76.09 -38.85
CA GLU A 193 16.48 -75.32 -39.61
C GLU A 193 15.30 -74.84 -38.73
N GLU A 194 14.83 -75.68 -37.81
CA GLU A 194 13.81 -75.31 -36.81
C GLU A 194 14.31 -74.21 -35.86
N GLN A 195 15.56 -74.33 -35.39
CA GLN A 195 16.20 -73.31 -34.55
C GLN A 195 16.37 -71.99 -35.32
N ASP A 196 16.85 -72.03 -36.57
CA ASP A 196 17.00 -70.83 -37.41
C ASP A 196 15.64 -70.13 -37.62
N ALA A 197 14.56 -70.88 -37.88
CA ALA A 197 13.22 -70.32 -37.98
C ALA A 197 12.74 -69.67 -36.67
N SER A 198 13.03 -70.29 -35.52
CA SER A 198 12.71 -69.73 -34.20
C SER A 198 13.48 -68.42 -33.93
N VAL A 199 14.75 -68.36 -34.32
CA VAL A 199 15.60 -67.16 -34.19
C VAL A 199 15.07 -66.03 -35.06
N GLU A 200 14.66 -66.33 -36.29
CA GLU A 200 14.03 -65.32 -37.16
C GLU A 200 12.73 -64.76 -36.56
N MET A 201 11.89 -65.62 -35.98
CA MET A 201 10.66 -65.19 -35.30
C MET A 201 10.96 -64.27 -34.12
N LEU A 202 11.91 -64.64 -33.26
CA LEU A 202 12.34 -63.80 -32.13
C LEU A 202 12.94 -62.47 -32.58
N ARG A 203 13.69 -62.44 -33.69
CA ARG A 203 14.21 -61.19 -34.28
C ARG A 203 13.09 -60.26 -34.75
N ARG A 204 12.04 -60.81 -35.38
CA ARG A 204 10.85 -60.02 -35.78
C ARG A 204 10.14 -59.47 -34.55
N GLU A 205 9.94 -60.28 -33.51
CA GLU A 205 9.30 -59.85 -32.27
C GLU A 205 10.10 -58.76 -31.56
N LEU A 206 11.42 -58.91 -31.45
CA LEU A 206 12.32 -57.90 -30.90
C LEU A 206 12.20 -56.58 -31.64
N THR A 207 12.14 -56.60 -32.97
CA THR A 207 11.97 -55.40 -33.79
C THR A 207 10.64 -54.70 -33.51
N ILE A 208 9.55 -55.47 -33.37
CA ILE A 208 8.22 -54.93 -33.01
C ILE A 208 8.26 -54.29 -31.63
N LEU A 209 8.88 -54.95 -30.64
CA LEU A 209 9.01 -54.43 -29.28
C LEU A 209 9.88 -53.17 -29.23
N GLN A 210 10.98 -53.12 -29.98
CA GLN A 210 11.80 -51.92 -30.13
C GLN A 210 11.01 -50.75 -30.72
N GLN A 211 10.21 -51.00 -31.76
CA GLN A 211 9.37 -49.96 -32.34
C GLN A 211 8.28 -49.48 -31.37
N LYS A 212 7.67 -50.40 -30.61
CA LYS A 212 6.71 -50.03 -29.54
C LYS A 212 7.38 -49.20 -28.47
N LYS A 213 8.58 -49.58 -28.03
CA LYS A 213 9.38 -48.84 -27.06
C LYS A 213 9.62 -47.40 -27.52
N ILE A 214 10.07 -47.21 -28.76
CA ILE A 214 10.31 -45.86 -29.32
C ILE A 214 9.03 -45.02 -29.34
N ARG A 215 7.88 -45.61 -29.71
CA ARG A 215 6.59 -44.88 -29.67
C ARG A 215 6.23 -44.45 -28.26
N THR A 216 6.32 -45.36 -27.29
CA THR A 216 6.03 -45.03 -25.88
C THR A 216 7.02 -44.02 -25.30
N GLU A 217 8.30 -44.07 -25.69
CA GLU A 217 9.30 -43.08 -25.26
C GLU A 217 8.98 -41.69 -25.84
N ASN A 218 8.54 -41.61 -27.09
CA ASN A 218 8.12 -40.36 -27.70
C ASN A 218 6.85 -39.79 -27.04
N GLU A 219 5.86 -40.64 -26.74
CA GLU A 219 4.65 -40.24 -25.99
C GLU A 219 5.02 -39.71 -24.60
N ILE A 220 5.92 -40.39 -23.87
CA ILE A 220 6.41 -39.92 -22.57
C ILE A 220 7.11 -38.57 -22.68
N GLU A 221 7.93 -38.36 -23.71
CA GLU A 221 8.63 -37.08 -23.88
C GLU A 221 7.66 -35.95 -24.28
N GLN A 222 6.62 -36.25 -25.06
CA GLN A 222 5.54 -35.31 -25.35
C GLN A 222 4.82 -34.89 -24.06
N GLU A 223 4.37 -35.85 -23.26
CA GLU A 223 3.69 -35.60 -21.98
C GLU A 223 4.58 -34.80 -21.02
N LYS A 224 5.89 -35.07 -20.97
CA LYS A 224 6.84 -34.27 -20.19
C LYS A 224 6.93 -32.82 -20.66
N ASN A 225 6.85 -32.57 -21.96
CA ASN A 225 6.88 -31.21 -22.50
C ASN A 225 5.57 -30.49 -22.20
N GLU A 226 4.43 -31.16 -22.35
CA GLU A 226 3.11 -30.63 -21.97
C GLU A 226 3.07 -30.32 -20.46
N GLN A 227 3.63 -31.18 -19.61
CA GLN A 227 3.77 -30.92 -18.18
C GLN A 227 4.59 -29.65 -17.90
N LYS A 228 5.75 -29.48 -18.56
CA LYS A 228 6.56 -28.26 -18.41
C LYS A 228 5.78 -27.01 -18.83
N ASP A 229 5.03 -27.09 -19.93
CA ASP A 229 4.22 -25.97 -20.42
C ASP A 229 3.10 -25.61 -19.43
N ILE A 230 2.43 -26.61 -18.85
CA ILE A 230 1.43 -26.41 -17.79
C ILE A 230 2.09 -25.80 -16.55
N GLU A 231 3.26 -26.26 -16.13
CA GLU A 231 4.01 -25.70 -14.99
C GLU A 231 4.44 -24.25 -15.25
N HIS A 232 4.83 -23.91 -16.48
CA HIS A 232 5.11 -22.54 -16.89
C HIS A 232 3.83 -21.68 -16.82
N HIS A 233 2.70 -22.20 -17.30
CA HIS A 233 1.42 -21.50 -17.25
C HIS A 233 0.94 -21.28 -15.81
N MET A 234 1.05 -22.29 -14.93
CA MET A 234 0.75 -22.18 -13.51
C MET A 234 1.62 -21.13 -12.80
N ARG A 235 2.92 -21.07 -13.12
CA ARG A 235 3.81 -20.03 -12.57
C ARG A 235 3.40 -18.63 -13.02
N ASN A 236 2.99 -18.46 -14.27
CA ASN A 236 2.48 -17.19 -14.77
C ASN A 236 1.20 -16.78 -14.03
N LEU A 237 0.23 -17.69 -13.88
CA LEU A 237 -1.00 -17.44 -13.12
C LEU A 237 -0.73 -17.10 -11.65
N LYS A 238 0.25 -17.78 -11.02
CA LYS A 238 0.68 -17.45 -9.65
C LYS A 238 1.26 -16.03 -9.57
N ASN A 239 2.08 -15.64 -10.54
CA ASN A 239 2.63 -14.28 -10.61
C ASN A 239 1.53 -13.23 -10.80
N ASP A 240 0.54 -13.51 -11.65
CA ASP A 240 -0.62 -12.66 -11.87
C ASP A 240 -1.49 -12.54 -10.61
N MET A 241 -1.70 -13.63 -9.88
CA MET A 241 -2.38 -13.63 -8.59
C MET A 241 -1.65 -12.75 -7.57
N VAL A 242 -0.32 -12.86 -7.48
CA VAL A 242 0.50 -12.01 -6.60
C VAL A 242 0.40 -10.54 -7.02
N ARG A 243 0.44 -10.24 -8.32
CA ARG A 243 0.24 -8.89 -8.85
C ARG A 243 -1.14 -8.34 -8.50
N LEU A 244 -2.20 -9.12 -8.68
CA LEU A 244 -3.57 -8.73 -8.32
C LEU A 244 -3.69 -8.47 -6.82
N ASN A 245 -3.10 -9.32 -5.98
CA ASN A 245 -3.10 -9.11 -4.53
C ASN A 245 -2.35 -7.82 -4.14
N MET A 246 -1.23 -7.50 -4.78
CA MET A 246 -0.53 -6.22 -4.57
C MET A 246 -1.37 -5.03 -5.03
N LEU A 247 -2.08 -5.14 -6.15
CA LEU A 247 -2.98 -4.08 -6.61
C LEU A 247 -4.18 -3.91 -5.67
N LEU A 248 -4.73 -5.01 -5.14
CA LEU A 248 -5.82 -4.99 -4.16
C LEU A 248 -5.38 -4.33 -2.85
N SER A 249 -4.20 -4.68 -2.32
CA SER A 249 -3.69 -4.05 -1.10
C SER A 249 -3.41 -2.56 -1.30
N LYS A 250 -2.82 -2.18 -2.44
CA LYS A 250 -2.62 -0.77 -2.80
C LYS A 250 -3.94 -0.02 -2.92
N ASN A 251 -4.95 -0.62 -3.54
CA ASN A 251 -6.27 -0.02 -3.67
C ASN A 251 -6.98 0.11 -2.30
N SER A 252 -6.88 -0.91 -1.44
CA SER A 252 -7.39 -0.83 -0.06
C SER A 252 -6.74 0.30 0.72
N SER A 253 -5.41 0.42 0.66
CA SER A 253 -4.67 1.50 1.32
C SER A 253 -5.06 2.87 0.75
N THR A 254 -5.21 3.00 -0.57
CA THR A 254 -5.65 4.25 -1.21
C THR A 254 -7.07 4.61 -0.78
N LYS A 255 -7.97 3.62 -0.70
CA LYS A 255 -9.34 3.80 -0.23
C LYS A 255 -9.38 4.26 1.23
N GLU A 256 -8.57 3.64 2.11
CA GLU A 256 -8.45 4.04 3.51
C GLU A 256 -7.92 5.46 3.65
N GLN A 257 -6.88 5.83 2.89
CA GLN A 257 -6.36 7.20 2.86
C GLN A 257 -7.40 8.22 2.39
N LEU A 258 -8.14 7.92 1.32
CA LEU A 258 -9.22 8.79 0.86
C LEU A 258 -10.34 8.91 1.89
N GLN A 259 -10.70 7.83 2.56
CA GLN A 259 -11.70 7.85 3.63
C GLN A 259 -11.23 8.69 4.83
N GLN A 260 -9.97 8.56 5.25
CA GLN A 260 -9.39 9.38 6.31
C GLN A 260 -9.35 10.86 5.91
N ASN A 261 -8.91 11.17 4.69
CA ASN A 261 -8.90 12.55 4.18
C ASN A 261 -10.30 13.15 4.13
N ASN A 262 -11.31 12.40 3.68
CA ASN A 262 -12.69 12.85 3.71
C ASN A 262 -13.18 13.11 5.15
N GLN A 263 -12.86 12.23 6.10
CA GLN A 263 -13.21 12.45 7.51
C GLN A 263 -12.54 13.70 8.09
N LEU A 264 -11.27 13.94 7.77
CA LEU A 264 -10.55 15.15 8.18
C LEU A 264 -11.19 16.39 7.56
N MET A 265 -11.48 16.36 6.26
CA MET A 265 -12.13 17.45 5.55
C MET A 265 -13.53 17.75 6.10
N GLU A 266 -14.34 16.71 6.39
CA GLU A 266 -15.64 16.87 7.06
C GLU A 266 -15.49 17.50 8.45
N SER A 267 -14.50 17.07 9.23
CA SER A 267 -14.20 17.63 10.55
C SER A 267 -13.79 19.12 10.45
N GLU A 268 -12.96 19.46 9.48
CA GLU A 268 -12.56 20.85 9.21
C GLU A 268 -13.74 21.71 8.76
N PHE A 269 -14.59 21.21 7.86
CA PHE A 269 -15.82 21.91 7.46
C PHE A 269 -16.76 22.12 8.65
N MET A 270 -16.95 21.10 9.50
CA MET A 270 -17.76 21.23 10.71
C MET A 270 -17.17 22.24 11.70
N ARG A 271 -15.83 22.29 11.83
CA ARG A 271 -15.16 23.29 12.67
C ARG A 271 -15.36 24.70 12.12
N SER A 272 -15.11 24.90 10.83
CA SER A 272 -15.29 26.20 10.17
C SER A 272 -16.75 26.65 10.24
N LEU A 273 -17.71 25.75 10.07
CA LEU A 273 -19.14 26.06 10.22
C LEU A 273 -19.46 26.52 11.65
N ARG A 274 -18.95 25.83 12.67
CA ARG A 274 -19.13 26.22 14.08
C ARG A 274 -18.46 27.56 14.41
N GLU A 275 -17.30 27.85 13.84
CA GLU A 275 -16.62 29.14 13.99
C GLU A 275 -17.47 30.26 13.37
N ALA A 276 -17.96 30.08 12.14
CA ALA A 276 -18.86 31.05 11.49
C ALA A 276 -20.20 31.21 12.23
N GLU A 277 -20.77 30.13 12.77
CA GLU A 277 -21.97 30.20 13.62
C GLU A 277 -21.71 31.02 14.90
N ARG A 278 -20.55 30.85 15.55
CA ARG A 278 -20.17 31.65 16.72
C ARG A 278 -20.02 33.12 16.38
N GLU A 279 -19.30 33.43 15.30
CA GLU A 279 -19.15 34.81 14.80
C GLU A 279 -20.51 35.44 14.48
N SER A 280 -21.42 34.67 13.87
CA SER A 280 -22.78 35.14 13.60
C SER A 280 -23.56 35.43 14.88
N ILE A 281 -23.42 34.60 15.93
CA ILE A 281 -24.09 34.82 17.22
C ILE A 281 -23.52 36.08 17.90
N GLU A 282 -22.20 36.25 17.89
CA GLU A 282 -21.54 37.44 18.45
C GLU A 282 -22.00 38.72 17.73
N MET A 283 -22.07 38.70 16.40
CA MET A 283 -22.58 39.83 15.62
C MET A 283 -24.06 40.13 15.91
N GLN A 284 -24.90 39.11 16.12
CA GLN A 284 -26.29 39.30 16.54
C GLN A 284 -26.38 39.93 17.93
N GLU A 285 -25.54 39.52 18.87
CA GLU A 285 -25.48 40.11 20.21
C GLU A 285 -25.03 41.58 20.16
N ASN A 286 -23.99 41.89 19.38
CA ASN A 286 -23.55 43.27 19.14
C ASN A 286 -24.66 44.14 18.52
N LEU A 287 -25.41 43.59 17.57
CA LEU A 287 -26.55 44.27 16.96
C LEU A 287 -27.65 44.54 17.99
N ARG A 288 -27.98 43.56 18.85
CA ARG A 288 -28.93 43.74 19.94
C ARG A 288 -28.47 44.84 20.91
N ASN A 289 -27.20 44.84 21.31
CA ASN A 289 -26.65 45.86 22.21
C ASN A 289 -26.75 47.26 21.59
N LEU A 290 -26.42 47.40 20.30
CA LEU A 290 -26.60 48.65 19.55
C LEU A 290 -28.08 49.08 19.44
N GLN A 291 -29.01 48.14 19.30
CA GLN A 291 -30.45 48.42 19.32
C GLN A 291 -30.89 48.92 20.70
N GLU A 292 -30.46 48.28 21.79
CA GLU A 292 -30.74 48.74 23.14
C GLU A 292 -30.17 50.15 23.41
N GLU A 293 -28.93 50.40 22.98
CA GLU A 293 -28.32 51.73 23.09
C GLU A 293 -29.09 52.78 22.29
N LYS A 294 -29.48 52.46 21.05
CA LYS A 294 -30.32 53.31 20.23
C LYS A 294 -31.64 53.62 20.93
N GLU A 295 -32.32 52.62 21.48
CA GLU A 295 -33.56 52.80 22.23
C GLU A 295 -33.35 53.66 23.47
N ARG A 296 -32.28 53.44 24.24
CA ARG A 296 -31.93 54.28 25.41
C ARG A 296 -31.72 55.75 25.00
N ILE A 297 -30.99 55.99 23.92
CA ILE A 297 -30.77 57.34 23.39
C ILE A 297 -32.09 57.96 22.90
N LEU A 298 -32.95 57.19 22.23
CA LEU A 298 -34.28 57.66 21.81
C LEU A 298 -35.16 58.04 23.00
N HIS A 299 -35.19 57.23 24.07
CA HIS A 299 -35.92 57.58 25.29
C HIS A 299 -35.37 58.87 25.92
N SER A 300 -34.04 58.99 26.02
CA SER A 300 -33.40 60.22 26.52
C SER A 300 -33.74 61.43 25.64
N LEU A 301 -33.76 61.27 24.31
CA LEU A 301 -34.17 62.34 23.39
C LEU A 301 -35.60 62.78 23.66
N VAL A 302 -36.55 61.85 23.74
CA VAL A 302 -37.96 62.16 24.04
C VAL A 302 -38.12 62.86 25.40
N GLU A 303 -37.37 62.43 26.42
CA GLU A 303 -37.35 63.12 27.71
C GLU A 303 -36.83 64.56 27.58
N THR A 304 -35.75 64.77 26.83
CA THR A 304 -35.23 66.13 26.58
C THR A 304 -36.21 66.99 25.79
N GLU A 305 -36.90 66.44 24.78
CA GLU A 305 -37.96 67.12 24.04
C GLU A 305 -39.12 67.50 24.96
N HIS A 306 -39.53 66.61 25.87
CA HIS A 306 -40.54 66.91 26.88
C HIS A 306 -40.11 68.05 27.81
N GLN A 307 -38.86 68.05 28.26
CA GLN A 307 -38.31 69.16 29.07
C GLN A 307 -38.30 70.47 28.30
N ILE A 308 -37.91 70.46 27.02
CA ILE A 308 -37.97 71.64 26.14
C ILE A 308 -39.41 72.15 26.07
N MET A 309 -40.39 71.29 25.82
CA MET A 309 -41.81 71.67 25.77
C MET A 309 -42.31 72.26 27.11
N LEU A 310 -41.89 71.70 28.25
CA LEU A 310 -42.21 72.27 29.57
C LEU A 310 -41.60 73.66 29.76
N TRP A 311 -40.36 73.87 29.33
CA TRP A 311 -39.69 75.17 29.40
C TRP A 311 -40.34 76.19 28.46
N GLU A 312 -40.71 75.79 27.24
CA GLU A 312 -41.47 76.63 26.32
C GLU A 312 -42.80 77.07 26.93
N LYS A 313 -43.55 76.15 27.55
CA LYS A 313 -44.80 76.49 28.26
C LYS A 313 -44.56 77.44 29.42
N LYS A 314 -43.50 77.24 30.22
CA LYS A 314 -43.11 78.18 31.30
C LYS A 314 -42.75 79.56 30.75
N ILE A 315 -42.01 79.63 29.64
CA ILE A 315 -41.66 80.88 28.96
C ILE A 315 -42.93 81.56 28.45
N GLN A 316 -43.86 80.82 27.85
CA GLN A 316 -45.12 81.35 27.36
C GLN A 316 -45.97 81.92 28.51
N LEU A 317 -46.13 81.19 29.61
CA LEU A 317 -46.80 81.69 30.82
C LEU A 317 -46.10 82.93 31.38
N ALA A 318 -44.77 82.97 31.40
CA ALA A 318 -44.03 84.15 31.85
C ALA A 318 -44.23 85.36 30.92
N LYS A 319 -44.33 85.13 29.59
CA LYS A 319 -44.68 86.16 28.61
C LYS A 319 -46.11 86.65 28.80
N GLU A 320 -47.07 85.74 29.01
CA GLU A 320 -48.47 86.08 29.27
C GLU A 320 -48.64 86.83 30.60
N MET A 321 -47.98 86.39 31.67
CA MET A 321 -47.94 87.10 32.95
C MET A 321 -47.29 88.49 32.80
N ARG A 322 -46.18 88.60 32.06
CA ARG A 322 -45.56 89.90 31.75
C ARG A 322 -46.55 90.78 30.99
N ASN A 323 -47.17 90.28 29.93
CA ASN A 323 -48.14 91.03 29.14
C ASN A 323 -49.38 91.42 29.97
N ALA A 324 -49.81 90.60 30.93
CA ALA A 324 -50.89 90.93 31.85
C ALA A 324 -50.49 92.01 32.87
N VAL A 325 -49.24 92.02 33.34
CA VAL A 325 -48.69 93.08 34.21
C VAL A 325 -48.45 94.37 33.42
N ASP A 326 -47.97 94.26 32.18
CA ASP A 326 -47.76 95.39 31.26
C ASP A 326 -49.05 95.87 30.59
N SER A 327 -50.17 95.15 30.79
CA SER A 327 -51.49 95.58 30.33
C SER A 327 -51.82 96.93 30.93
N GLU A 328 -52.31 97.85 30.09
CA GLU A 328 -52.54 99.27 30.39
C GLU A 328 -53.52 99.54 31.55
N ILE A 329 -54.10 98.49 32.14
CA ILE A 329 -55.04 98.50 33.26
C ILE A 329 -54.52 99.25 34.50
N GLY A 330 -53.20 99.46 34.63
CA GLY A 330 -52.61 100.33 35.65
C GLY A 330 -51.78 101.52 35.13
N GLN A 331 -51.42 101.54 33.84
CA GLN A 331 -50.61 102.64 33.30
C GLN A 331 -51.40 103.95 33.14
N GLY A 332 -52.70 103.87 32.84
CA GLY A 332 -53.57 105.06 32.75
C GLY A 332 -53.63 105.84 34.06
N ASP A 333 -53.83 105.14 35.18
CA ASP A 333 -53.87 105.75 36.52
C ASP A 333 -52.50 106.30 36.93
N ILE A 334 -51.40 105.58 36.64
CA ILE A 334 -50.04 106.06 36.93
C ILE A 334 -49.68 107.30 36.08
N GLN A 335 -50.08 107.34 34.81
CA GLN A 335 -49.85 108.51 33.94
C GLN A 335 -50.72 109.71 34.38
N ALA A 336 -51.97 109.47 34.80
CA ALA A 336 -52.83 110.51 35.37
C ALA A 336 -52.27 111.06 36.69
N MET A 337 -51.78 110.20 37.59
CA MET A 337 -51.09 110.61 38.82
C MET A 337 -49.81 111.38 38.52
N LYS A 338 -49.00 110.96 37.54
CA LYS A 338 -47.79 111.71 37.11
C LYS A 338 -48.13 113.09 36.54
N ALA A 339 -49.18 113.20 35.74
CA ALA A 339 -49.64 114.48 35.20
C ALA A 339 -50.14 115.42 36.32
N GLU A 340 -50.81 114.88 37.34
CA GLU A 340 -51.25 115.66 38.50
C GLU A 340 -50.08 116.11 39.39
N ILE A 341 -49.09 115.25 39.62
CA ILE A 341 -47.83 115.62 40.28
C ILE A 341 -47.14 116.75 39.50
N HIS A 342 -47.11 116.67 38.17
CA HIS A 342 -46.53 117.73 37.35
C HIS A 342 -47.31 119.05 37.44
N ARG A 343 -48.66 118.99 37.45
CA ARG A 343 -49.51 120.18 37.71
C ARG A 343 -49.24 120.79 39.07
N MET A 344 -49.11 119.98 40.12
CA MET A 344 -48.76 120.44 41.46
C MET A 344 -47.35 121.04 41.52
N GLN A 345 -46.37 120.46 40.82
CA GLN A 345 -45.02 121.00 40.71
C GLN A 345 -45.01 122.38 40.03
N ILE A 346 -45.78 122.56 38.96
CA ILE A 346 -45.93 123.87 38.28
C ILE A 346 -46.56 124.90 39.23
N ARG A 347 -47.58 124.50 39.99
CA ARG A 347 -48.22 125.37 41.00
C ARG A 347 -47.25 125.77 42.11
N HIS A 348 -46.42 124.84 42.58
CA HIS A 348 -45.35 125.12 43.52
C HIS A 348 -44.31 126.10 42.95
N SER A 349 -43.87 125.92 41.70
CA SER A 349 -42.97 126.86 41.03
C SER A 349 -43.57 128.27 40.85
N GLN A 350 -44.89 128.38 40.64
CA GLN A 350 -45.56 129.69 40.56
C GLN A 350 -45.62 130.39 41.92
N LEU A 351 -45.85 129.66 43.01
CA LEU A 351 -45.77 130.17 44.38
C LEU A 351 -44.36 130.67 44.73
N MET A 352 -43.32 129.93 44.34
CA MET A 352 -41.93 130.35 44.52
C MET A 352 -41.63 131.68 43.78
N LYS A 353 -42.14 131.87 42.55
CA LYS A 353 -41.99 133.13 41.81
C LYS A 353 -42.70 134.32 42.47
N GLN A 354 -43.82 134.09 43.17
CA GLN A 354 -44.49 135.15 43.96
C GLN A 354 -43.69 135.51 45.22
N GLN A 355 -43.04 134.52 45.85
CA GLN A 355 -42.14 134.74 46.98
C GLN A 355 -40.87 135.51 46.57
N GLU A 356 -40.27 135.20 45.41
CA GLU A 356 -39.10 135.92 44.86
C GLU A 356 -39.40 137.39 44.56
N LYS A 357 -40.61 137.73 44.07
CA LYS A 357 -41.01 139.12 43.80
C LYS A 357 -41.05 139.98 45.06
N MET A 358 -41.44 139.39 46.19
CA MET A 358 -41.44 140.04 47.51
C MET A 358 -40.02 140.19 48.08
N ILE A 359 -39.09 139.34 47.66
CA ILE A 359 -37.66 139.40 48.03
C ILE A 359 -36.94 140.49 47.22
N CYS A 360 -37.24 140.66 45.92
CA CYS A 360 -36.63 141.72 45.10
C CYS A 360 -36.92 143.15 45.60
N ASP A 361 -38.10 143.43 46.16
CA ASP A 361 -38.43 144.74 46.75
C ASP A 361 -37.68 144.99 48.08
N MET A 362 -37.26 143.92 48.77
CA MET A 362 -36.46 143.96 50.00
C MET A 362 -34.95 144.11 49.71
N GLU A 363 -34.47 143.56 48.58
CA GLU A 363 -33.07 143.62 48.15
C GLU A 363 -32.65 145.03 47.66
N ALA A 364 -33.59 145.88 47.21
CA ALA A 364 -33.33 147.25 46.75
C ALA A 364 -32.86 148.22 47.88
N VAL A 365 -33.15 147.91 49.14
CA VAL A 365 -32.76 148.74 50.32
C VAL A 365 -31.43 148.26 50.95
N VAL A 366 -31.01 147.02 50.68
CA VAL A 366 -29.80 146.41 51.26
C VAL A 366 -28.59 146.47 50.30
N SER A 367 -28.81 146.81 49.03
CA SER A 367 -27.75 146.98 48.00
C SER A 367 -26.80 148.19 48.20
N ARG A 368 -26.86 148.91 49.34
CA ARG A 368 -25.91 149.99 49.71
C ARG A 368 -24.98 149.68 50.88
N ARG A 369 -25.01 148.48 51.47
CA ARG A 369 -24.05 148.12 52.53
C ARG A 369 -23.56 146.69 52.38
N GLU A 370 -22.28 146.59 51.99
CA GLU A 370 -21.40 145.47 52.32
C GLU A 370 -21.40 144.30 51.33
N THR A 371 -21.03 144.64 50.10
CA THR A 371 -20.09 143.82 49.34
C THR A 371 -18.77 143.77 50.13
N ILE A 372 -18.44 142.61 50.75
CA ILE A 372 -17.12 141.96 50.88
C ILE A 372 -17.17 140.92 52.04
N ALA A 373 -17.35 139.62 51.72
CA ALA A 373 -16.81 138.49 52.52
C ALA A 373 -17.00 137.12 51.80
N ARG A 374 -16.06 136.81 50.90
CA ARG A 374 -15.39 135.51 50.67
C ARG A 374 -16.08 134.16 51.00
N ARG A 375 -16.21 133.33 49.94
CA ARG A 375 -15.37 132.14 49.56
C ARG A 375 -15.64 130.73 50.18
N GLY A 376 -15.66 129.71 49.29
CA GLY A 376 -15.25 128.29 49.51
C GLY A 376 -16.03 127.29 48.63
N GLN A 377 -15.56 126.83 47.44
CA GLN A 377 -14.71 125.64 47.09
C GLN A 377 -15.26 124.26 47.55
N GLY A 378 -15.19 123.13 46.82
CA GLY A 378 -14.53 122.68 45.58
C GLY A 378 -14.98 121.24 45.15
N GLN A 379 -14.81 120.82 43.88
CA GLN A 379 -13.90 119.75 43.34
C GLN A 379 -14.35 118.26 43.58
N SER A 380 -14.14 117.19 42.76
CA SER A 380 -13.46 116.89 41.48
C SER A 380 -13.66 115.38 41.07
N GLU A 381 -13.65 115.05 39.75
CA GLU A 381 -13.15 113.82 39.01
C GLU A 381 -13.56 112.35 39.34
N LYS A 382 -13.34 111.26 38.54
CA LYS A 382 -13.23 110.83 37.10
C LYS A 382 -13.14 109.26 37.07
N ASN A 383 -13.34 108.65 35.88
CA ASN A 383 -13.35 107.20 35.54
C ASN A 383 -11.97 106.47 35.40
N LYS A 384 -11.90 105.13 35.65
CA LYS A 384 -11.46 104.03 34.71
C LYS A 384 -11.29 102.61 35.37
N LYS A 385 -11.37 101.54 34.54
CA LYS A 385 -11.51 100.07 34.80
C LYS A 385 -10.19 99.30 35.08
N GLN A 386 -10.25 98.15 35.80
CA GLN A 386 -9.18 97.14 36.02
C GLN A 386 -9.66 95.67 35.78
N LEU A 387 -8.73 94.78 35.40
CA LEU A 387 -8.84 93.29 35.28
C LEU A 387 -8.04 92.62 36.44
N THR A 388 -8.51 91.48 36.96
CA THR A 388 -8.19 90.95 38.30
C THR A 388 -7.38 89.63 38.33
N VAL A 389 -6.70 89.39 39.46
CA VAL A 389 -5.77 88.28 39.77
C VAL A 389 -6.34 86.85 39.61
N SER A 390 -7.65 86.67 39.48
CA SER A 390 -8.30 85.36 39.31
C SER A 390 -7.99 84.68 37.96
N ASP A 391 -7.76 85.48 36.91
CA ASP A 391 -7.60 84.95 35.55
C ASP A 391 -6.23 84.27 35.32
N PHE A 392 -5.21 84.66 36.09
CA PHE A 392 -3.89 84.02 36.07
C PHE A 392 -3.87 82.66 36.76
N ARG A 393 -4.63 82.47 37.85
CA ARG A 393 -4.69 81.18 38.56
C ARG A 393 -5.37 80.09 37.74
N ARG A 394 -6.40 80.44 36.94
CA ARG A 394 -7.11 79.49 36.08
C ARG A 394 -6.24 78.99 34.91
N LYS A 395 -5.52 79.89 34.23
CA LYS A 395 -4.56 79.53 33.17
C LYS A 395 -3.42 78.63 33.67
N LEU A 396 -2.94 78.85 34.89
CA LEU A 396 -1.86 78.04 35.48
C LEU A 396 -2.32 76.62 35.84
N GLN A 397 -3.60 76.46 36.23
CA GLN A 397 -4.20 75.15 36.49
C GLN A 397 -4.48 74.37 35.20
N ASP A 398 -4.93 75.05 34.14
CA ASP A 398 -5.17 74.43 32.83
C ASP A 398 -3.86 73.93 32.19
N LEU A 399 -2.76 74.68 32.31
CA LEU A 399 -1.43 74.23 31.85
C LEU A 399 -0.91 73.01 32.62
N ARG A 400 -1.15 72.93 33.94
CA ARG A 400 -0.78 71.74 34.74
C ARG A 400 -1.57 70.50 34.35
N LYS A 401 -2.86 70.64 34.03
CA LYS A 401 -3.67 69.52 33.50
C LYS A 401 -3.15 69.05 32.15
N LYS A 402 -2.80 70.00 31.27
CA LYS A 402 -2.27 69.69 29.94
C LYS A 402 -0.90 69.00 29.99
N ILE A 403 -0.05 69.36 30.95
CA ILE A 403 1.23 68.66 31.20
C ILE A 403 0.98 67.22 31.65
N LYS A 404 0.03 66.98 32.57
CA LYS A 404 -0.31 65.61 33.01
C LYS A 404 -0.91 64.75 31.89
N GLU A 405 -1.74 65.34 31.05
CA GLU A 405 -2.32 64.67 29.88
C GLU A 405 -1.23 64.29 28.86
N ILE A 406 -0.27 65.20 28.59
CA ILE A 406 0.88 64.89 27.73
C ILE A 406 1.80 63.83 28.34
N GLN A 407 2.00 63.82 29.66
CA GLN A 407 2.77 62.78 30.34
C GLN A 407 2.09 61.41 30.19
N LYS A 408 0.77 61.33 30.42
CA LYS A 408 0.01 60.10 30.23
C LYS A 408 0.05 59.61 28.77
N ASN A 409 -0.09 60.51 27.81
CA ASN A 409 0.00 60.14 26.39
C ASN A 409 1.43 59.68 26.02
N THR A 410 2.46 60.26 26.64
CA THR A 410 3.84 59.80 26.45
C THR A 410 4.05 58.39 27.01
N GLU A 411 3.48 58.09 28.18
CA GLU A 411 3.51 56.75 28.80
C GLU A 411 2.77 55.72 27.92
N GLU A 412 1.57 56.05 27.43
CA GLU A 412 0.83 55.20 26.50
C GLU A 412 1.63 54.98 25.20
N CYS A 413 2.29 56.01 24.66
CA CYS A 413 3.17 55.85 23.51
C CYS A 413 4.39 54.96 23.81
N THR A 414 4.99 55.05 25.00
CA THR A 414 6.11 54.16 25.37
C THR A 414 5.67 52.70 25.52
N ASP A 415 4.48 52.46 26.06
CA ASP A 415 3.91 51.11 26.16
C ASP A 415 3.65 50.54 24.76
N THR A 416 3.08 51.33 23.85
CA THR A 416 2.89 50.88 22.46
C THR A 416 4.20 50.62 21.71
N ILE A 417 5.28 51.34 22.03
CA ILE A 417 6.60 51.09 21.44
C ILE A 417 7.16 49.77 21.96
N ALA A 418 7.04 49.48 23.26
CA ALA A 418 7.47 48.22 23.84
C ALA A 418 6.70 47.02 23.24
N ASP A 419 5.37 47.12 23.09
CA ASP A 419 4.57 46.09 22.42
C ASP A 419 5.00 45.88 20.95
N LEU A 420 5.36 46.96 20.24
CA LEU A 420 5.87 46.88 18.87
C LEU A 420 7.26 46.25 18.80
N GLU A 421 8.13 46.50 19.79
CA GLU A 421 9.45 45.86 19.89
C GLU A 421 9.32 44.36 20.19
N ASP A 422 8.45 43.95 21.12
CA ASP A 422 8.17 42.55 21.43
C ASP A 422 7.56 41.79 20.23
N THR A 423 6.65 42.44 19.50
CA THR A 423 6.10 41.86 18.26
C THR A 423 7.15 41.79 17.15
N GLN A 424 8.07 42.76 17.06
CA GLN A 424 9.18 42.72 16.12
C GLN A 424 10.16 41.58 16.45
N GLU A 425 10.53 41.38 17.71
CA GLU A 425 11.42 40.29 18.13
C GLU A 425 10.80 38.92 17.86
N SER A 426 9.52 38.73 18.22
CA SER A 426 8.82 37.46 17.97
C SER A 426 8.64 37.16 16.47
N LEU A 427 8.34 38.17 15.64
CA LEU A 427 8.30 38.01 14.18
C LEU A 427 9.69 37.69 13.60
N THR A 428 10.74 38.30 14.13
CA THR A 428 12.12 38.03 13.70
C THR A 428 12.53 36.59 14.04
N ALA A 429 12.18 36.12 15.23
CA ALA A 429 12.39 34.72 15.64
C ALA A 429 11.61 33.74 14.74
N ALA A 430 10.35 34.04 14.42
CA ALA A 430 9.54 33.23 13.52
C ALA A 430 10.13 33.20 12.09
N ILE A 431 10.64 34.32 11.59
CA ILE A 431 11.31 34.38 10.28
C ILE A 431 12.57 33.51 10.28
N ALA A 432 13.40 33.59 11.33
CA ALA A 432 14.61 32.76 11.45
C ALA A 432 14.28 31.26 11.48
N GLU A 433 13.23 30.85 12.21
CA GLU A 433 12.75 29.47 12.22
C GLU A 433 12.26 29.02 10.84
N LYS A 434 11.49 29.85 10.13
CA LYS A 434 11.05 29.54 8.75
C LYS A 434 12.23 29.47 7.78
N GLN A 435 13.24 30.34 7.91
CA GLN A 435 14.46 30.26 7.11
C GLN A 435 15.24 28.96 7.37
N HIS A 436 15.35 28.55 8.64
CA HIS A 436 15.98 27.28 8.99
C HIS A 436 15.21 26.09 8.37
N ASN A 437 13.88 26.07 8.51
CA ASN A 437 13.03 25.04 7.91
C ASN A 437 13.13 24.99 6.38
N ILE A 438 13.27 26.14 5.70
CA ILE A 438 13.51 26.16 4.26
C ILE A 438 14.89 25.60 3.91
N SER A 439 15.92 25.87 4.72
CA SER A 439 17.27 25.33 4.49
C SER A 439 17.33 23.81 4.65
N THR A 440 16.65 23.26 5.66
CA THR A 440 16.56 21.81 5.87
C THR A 440 15.77 21.14 4.74
N MET A 441 14.61 21.70 4.36
CA MET A 441 13.85 21.19 3.21
C MET A 441 14.65 21.24 1.90
N LYS A 442 15.48 22.26 1.68
CA LYS A 442 16.37 22.33 0.50
C LYS A 442 17.43 21.24 0.52
N GLN A 443 18.01 20.95 1.69
CA GLN A 443 18.97 19.87 1.85
C GLN A 443 18.31 18.50 1.58
N ASP A 444 17.13 18.27 2.14
CA ASP A 444 16.35 17.04 1.91
C ASP A 444 15.91 16.90 0.45
N PHE A 445 15.55 18.01 -0.21
CA PHE A 445 15.27 18.01 -1.65
C PHE A 445 16.51 17.64 -2.46
N SER A 446 17.69 18.17 -2.10
CA SER A 446 18.93 17.86 -2.80
C SER A 446 19.37 16.40 -2.62
N SER A 447 19.18 15.82 -1.42
CA SER A 447 19.51 14.42 -1.15
C SER A 447 18.56 13.48 -1.90
N THR A 448 17.26 13.74 -1.84
CA THR A 448 16.25 12.96 -2.58
C THR A 448 16.42 13.07 -4.10
N ALA A 449 16.78 14.25 -4.62
CA ALA A 449 17.13 14.41 -6.04
C ALA A 449 18.35 13.56 -6.43
N ALA A 450 19.39 13.52 -5.61
CA ALA A 450 20.57 12.69 -5.85
C ALA A 450 20.24 11.18 -5.80
N GLU A 451 19.38 10.75 -4.88
CA GLU A 451 18.90 9.36 -4.81
C GLU A 451 18.10 8.97 -6.05
N ILE A 452 17.24 9.87 -6.56
CA ILE A 452 16.50 9.65 -7.80
C ILE A 452 17.45 9.46 -8.98
N GLU A 453 18.48 10.30 -9.11
CA GLU A 453 19.48 10.20 -10.19
C GLU A 453 20.23 8.86 -10.12
N GLN A 454 20.67 8.44 -8.93
CA GLN A 454 21.33 7.14 -8.74
C GLN A 454 20.43 5.95 -9.11
N LEU A 455 19.15 6.01 -8.76
CA LEU A 455 18.18 4.97 -9.10
C LEU A 455 17.88 4.94 -10.60
N GLN A 456 17.84 6.09 -11.27
CA GLN A 456 17.69 6.18 -12.72
C GLN A 456 18.90 5.57 -13.44
N GLU A 457 20.13 5.84 -12.96
CA GLU A 457 21.34 5.25 -13.52
C GLU A 457 21.35 3.72 -13.36
N LYS A 458 21.03 3.19 -12.17
CA LYS A 458 20.88 1.74 -11.95
C LYS A 458 19.83 1.12 -12.86
N LYS A 459 18.70 1.78 -13.07
CA LYS A 459 17.65 1.33 -13.99
C LYS A 459 18.17 1.24 -15.43
N ARG A 460 18.93 2.23 -15.88
CA ARG A 460 19.54 2.26 -17.21
C ARG A 460 20.58 1.14 -17.37
N GLN A 461 21.44 0.92 -16.38
CA GLN A 461 22.41 -0.19 -16.37
C GLN A 461 21.72 -1.55 -16.48
N ASN A 462 20.70 -1.80 -15.65
CA ASN A 462 19.93 -3.04 -15.69
C ASN A 462 19.27 -3.27 -17.05
N LEU A 463 18.73 -2.20 -17.66
CA LEU A 463 18.15 -2.29 -19.00
C LEU A 463 19.20 -2.69 -20.05
N LEU A 464 20.39 -2.08 -20.02
CA LEU A 464 21.49 -2.42 -20.93
C LEU A 464 21.93 -3.88 -20.78
N GLN A 465 22.03 -4.39 -19.55
CA GLN A 465 22.33 -5.81 -19.29
C GLN A 465 21.23 -6.75 -19.79
N ILE A 466 19.95 -6.42 -19.56
CA ILE A 466 18.84 -7.23 -20.07
C ILE A 466 18.88 -7.29 -21.60
N VAL A 467 19.12 -6.15 -22.27
CA VAL A 467 19.24 -6.10 -23.73
C VAL A 467 20.43 -6.94 -24.19
N SER A 468 21.59 -6.86 -23.54
CA SER A 468 22.76 -7.68 -23.91
C SER A 468 22.47 -9.18 -23.78
N TYR A 469 21.82 -9.62 -22.69
CA TYR A 469 21.41 -11.00 -22.49
C TYR A 469 20.36 -11.46 -23.50
N GLN A 470 19.36 -10.64 -23.81
CA GLN A 470 18.36 -10.94 -24.85
C GLN A 470 19.01 -11.09 -26.23
N THR A 471 19.99 -10.23 -26.55
CA THR A 471 20.71 -10.29 -27.83
C THR A 471 21.57 -11.56 -27.89
N ARG A 472 22.28 -11.89 -26.82
CA ARG A 472 23.02 -13.16 -26.67
C ARG A 472 22.11 -14.37 -26.82
N LEU A 473 20.94 -14.37 -26.19
CA LEU A 473 19.95 -15.44 -26.31
C LEU A 473 19.49 -15.62 -27.76
N LYS A 474 19.17 -14.53 -28.47
CA LYS A 474 18.80 -14.58 -29.89
C LYS A 474 19.91 -15.19 -30.75
N HIS A 475 21.17 -14.84 -30.49
CA HIS A 475 22.31 -15.44 -31.19
C HIS A 475 22.45 -16.93 -30.88
N LEU A 476 22.36 -17.36 -29.62
CA LEU A 476 22.40 -18.77 -29.24
C LEU A 476 21.24 -19.58 -29.84
N GLN A 477 20.04 -18.99 -29.89
CA GLN A 477 18.89 -19.61 -30.53
C GLN A 477 19.06 -19.74 -32.04
N ALA A 478 19.63 -18.72 -32.71
CA ALA A 478 19.97 -18.81 -34.12
C ALA A 478 21.03 -19.88 -34.40
N VAL A 479 21.97 -20.12 -33.47
CA VAL A 479 22.95 -21.22 -33.56
C VAL A 479 22.23 -22.58 -33.45
N LYS A 480 21.34 -22.74 -32.46
CA LYS A 480 20.52 -23.95 -32.29
C LYS A 480 19.67 -24.24 -33.54
N ASP A 481 19.09 -23.21 -34.15
CA ASP A 481 18.24 -23.32 -35.32
C ASP A 481 19.04 -23.47 -36.65
N GLY A 482 20.38 -23.46 -36.59
CA GLY A 482 21.25 -23.55 -37.77
C GLY A 482 21.23 -22.32 -38.69
N LYS A 483 20.62 -21.20 -38.24
CA LYS A 483 20.46 -19.96 -39.00
C LYS A 483 21.57 -18.94 -38.74
N TYR A 484 22.44 -19.19 -37.76
CA TYR A 484 23.52 -18.29 -37.39
C TYR A 484 24.64 -18.32 -38.42
N LYS A 485 24.97 -17.15 -38.99
CA LYS A 485 26.11 -16.96 -39.88
C LYS A 485 27.25 -16.31 -39.09
N PRO A 486 28.37 -17.00 -38.84
CA PRO A 486 29.51 -16.40 -38.16
C PRO A 486 30.10 -15.28 -39.03
N LEU A 487 30.33 -14.11 -38.43
CA LEU A 487 30.92 -12.94 -39.12
C LEU A 487 32.37 -13.20 -39.53
N CYS A 488 33.10 -14.00 -38.75
CA CYS A 488 34.47 -14.41 -39.01
C CYS A 488 34.49 -15.93 -39.20
N SER A 489 34.99 -16.40 -40.35
CA SER A 489 34.96 -17.83 -40.69
C SER A 489 36.14 -18.62 -40.08
N THR A 490 37.18 -17.94 -39.61
CA THR A 490 38.38 -18.54 -39.00
C THR A 490 38.64 -17.96 -37.60
N TRP A 491 39.17 -18.79 -36.70
CA TRP A 491 39.51 -18.40 -35.32
C TRP A 491 40.49 -17.21 -35.27
N GLN A 492 41.48 -17.20 -36.16
CA GLN A 492 42.47 -16.11 -36.28
C GLN A 492 41.84 -14.78 -36.73
N ALA A 493 40.83 -14.81 -37.61
CA ALA A 493 40.12 -13.60 -38.03
C ALA A 493 39.21 -13.07 -36.91
N LEU A 494 38.66 -13.95 -36.06
CA LEU A 494 37.88 -13.58 -34.88
C LEU A 494 38.76 -12.90 -33.82
N GLU A 495 39.93 -13.45 -33.51
CA GLU A 495 40.89 -12.84 -32.58
C GLU A 495 41.37 -11.47 -33.06
N ALA A 496 41.65 -11.33 -34.37
CA ALA A 496 42.06 -10.05 -34.96
C ALA A 496 40.95 -8.99 -34.89
N GLU A 497 39.70 -9.35 -35.21
CA GLU A 497 38.57 -8.41 -35.07
C GLU A 497 38.24 -8.12 -33.60
N GLN A 498 38.39 -9.08 -32.68
CA GLN A 498 38.20 -8.87 -31.25
C GLN A 498 39.21 -7.83 -30.71
N HIS A 499 40.51 -8.00 -31.00
CA HIS A 499 41.53 -7.02 -30.61
C HIS A 499 41.31 -5.64 -31.24
N LYS A 500 40.78 -5.59 -32.47
CA LYS A 500 40.40 -4.33 -33.12
C LYS A 500 39.21 -3.66 -32.44
N GLN A 501 38.23 -4.40 -31.94
CA GLN A 501 37.13 -3.81 -31.16
C GLN A 501 37.60 -3.38 -29.76
N GLU A 502 38.43 -4.16 -29.09
CA GLU A 502 39.03 -3.82 -27.78
C GLU A 502 39.86 -2.53 -27.86
N SER A 503 40.71 -2.40 -28.87
CA SER A 503 41.51 -1.18 -29.10
C SER A 503 40.64 0.04 -29.42
N ARG A 504 39.54 -0.13 -30.18
CA ARG A 504 38.55 0.94 -30.41
C ARG A 504 37.83 1.34 -29.13
N ILE A 505 37.41 0.38 -28.31
CA ILE A 505 36.78 0.65 -27.00
C ILE A 505 37.77 1.42 -26.11
N HIS A 506 39.03 1.00 -26.05
CA HIS A 506 40.06 1.69 -25.26
C HIS A 506 40.31 3.12 -25.75
N THR A 507 40.32 3.34 -27.07
CA THR A 507 40.48 4.67 -27.69
C THR A 507 39.27 5.56 -27.38
N ILE A 508 38.05 5.01 -27.42
CA ILE A 508 36.83 5.76 -27.10
C ILE A 508 36.77 6.07 -25.60
N SER A 509 37.14 5.14 -24.72
CA SER A 509 37.21 5.37 -23.28
C SER A 509 38.23 6.45 -22.91
N THR A 510 39.39 6.50 -23.59
CA THR A 510 40.38 7.57 -23.39
C THR A 510 39.87 8.93 -23.86
N ILE A 511 39.15 8.98 -24.99
CA ILE A 511 38.48 10.21 -25.46
C ILE A 511 37.41 10.66 -24.46
N ILE A 512 36.57 9.74 -23.95
CA ILE A 512 35.55 10.06 -22.95
C ILE A 512 36.18 10.61 -21.67
N HIS A 513 37.28 10.00 -21.21
CA HIS A 513 37.99 10.47 -20.03
C HIS A 513 38.60 11.86 -20.24
N GLN A 514 39.15 12.16 -21.43
CA GLN A 514 39.64 13.48 -21.79
C GLN A 514 38.50 14.51 -21.81
N ILE A 515 37.35 14.19 -22.42
CA ILE A 515 36.19 15.09 -22.46
C ILE A 515 35.60 15.32 -21.05
N GLN A 516 35.59 14.31 -20.19
CA GLN A 516 35.18 14.45 -18.79
C GLN A 516 36.09 15.40 -17.99
N GLN A 517 37.39 15.43 -18.29
CA GLN A 517 38.34 16.36 -17.68
C GLN A 517 38.22 17.78 -18.25
N GLU A 518 38.03 17.92 -19.56
CA GLU A 518 37.93 19.21 -20.24
C GLU A 518 36.58 19.91 -20.01
N TYR A 519 35.49 19.14 -19.82
CA TYR A 519 34.13 19.67 -19.66
C TYR A 519 33.37 19.00 -18.51
N PRO A 520 33.54 19.49 -17.26
CA PRO A 520 32.85 18.95 -16.08
C PRO A 520 31.31 19.02 -16.16
N GLN A 521 30.78 19.91 -17.00
CA GLN A 521 29.34 20.11 -17.19
C GLN A 521 28.64 18.92 -17.85
N PHE A 522 29.37 18.09 -18.62
CA PHE A 522 28.83 16.90 -19.30
C PHE A 522 29.17 15.60 -18.55
N GLN A 523 29.67 15.70 -17.32
CA GLN A 523 30.15 14.54 -16.57
C GLN A 523 29.02 13.53 -16.28
N SER A 524 27.80 13.98 -15.97
CA SER A 524 26.64 13.11 -15.73
C SER A 524 26.26 12.30 -16.98
N ASP A 525 26.15 12.97 -18.13
CA ASP A 525 25.78 12.33 -19.40
C ASP A 525 26.87 11.36 -19.89
N LEU A 526 28.14 11.74 -19.75
CA LEU A 526 29.29 10.92 -20.15
C LEU A 526 29.58 9.76 -19.19
N HIS A 527 29.20 9.88 -17.91
CA HIS A 527 29.34 8.79 -16.94
C HIS A 527 28.51 7.57 -17.36
N SER A 528 27.29 7.79 -17.85
CA SER A 528 26.42 6.72 -18.37
C SER A 528 27.03 5.95 -19.55
N ILE A 529 27.83 6.63 -20.38
CA ILE A 529 28.50 6.04 -21.54
C ILE A 529 29.77 5.30 -21.10
N SER A 530 30.53 5.85 -20.14
CA SER A 530 31.70 5.19 -19.55
C SER A 530 31.33 3.85 -18.92
N LEU A 531 30.26 3.83 -18.12
CA LEU A 531 29.76 2.62 -17.47
C LEU A 531 29.28 1.56 -18.47
N ALA A 532 28.72 1.97 -19.61
CA ALA A 532 28.34 1.05 -20.67
C ALA A 532 29.57 0.38 -21.31
N PHE A 533 30.66 1.12 -21.53
CA PHE A 533 31.91 0.55 -22.03
C PHE A 533 32.59 -0.36 -20.99
N GLU A 534 32.59 0.03 -19.71
CA GLU A 534 33.10 -0.80 -18.60
C GLU A 534 32.34 -2.13 -18.46
N ALA A 535 31.02 -2.13 -18.63
CA ALA A 535 30.21 -3.35 -18.61
C ALA A 535 30.56 -4.32 -19.77
N HIS A 536 30.97 -3.79 -20.92
CA HIS A 536 31.39 -4.60 -22.06
C HIS A 536 32.82 -5.15 -21.90
N THR A 537 33.72 -4.41 -21.23
CA THR A 537 35.08 -4.89 -20.91
C THR A 537 35.10 -5.84 -19.71
N GLY A 538 34.27 -5.61 -18.69
CA GLY A 538 34.20 -6.44 -17.48
C GLY A 538 33.55 -7.81 -17.69
N SER A 539 32.72 -7.96 -18.73
CA SER A 539 32.15 -9.27 -19.10
C SER A 539 33.17 -10.25 -19.69
N GLN A 540 34.37 -9.78 -20.09
CA GLN A 540 35.37 -10.65 -20.71
C GLN A 540 36.36 -11.26 -19.70
N THR A 541 36.55 -10.66 -18.52
CA THR A 541 37.46 -11.20 -17.49
C THR A 541 36.95 -12.51 -16.87
N ASP A 542 35.64 -12.74 -16.85
CA ASP A 542 35.06 -14.01 -16.34
C ASP A 542 35.13 -15.17 -17.34
N THR A 543 35.63 -14.94 -18.56
CA THR A 543 35.79 -16.00 -19.57
C THR A 543 37.22 -16.57 -19.67
N SER A 544 38.14 -16.16 -18.79
CA SER A 544 39.50 -16.72 -18.75
C SER A 544 39.62 -18.07 -18.03
N GLU A 545 38.56 -18.61 -17.43
CA GLU A 545 38.53 -20.02 -17.01
C GLU A 545 38.23 -20.92 -18.22
N ARG A 546 39.20 -21.01 -19.13
CA ARG A 546 39.32 -22.13 -20.07
C ARG A 546 39.89 -23.33 -19.32
N ALA A 547 39.01 -24.25 -18.92
CA ALA A 547 39.39 -25.63 -18.57
C ALA A 547 39.86 -26.40 -19.83
N PRO A 548 40.76 -27.38 -19.70
CA PRO A 548 41.67 -27.85 -20.76
C PRO A 548 41.02 -28.52 -21.97
#